data_AF-A0A3G5FHJ2-F1
#
_entry.id   AF-A0A3G5FHJ2-F1
#
_cell.length_a   1.000
_cell.length_b   1.000
_cell.length_c   1.000
_cell.angle_alpha   90.00
_cell.angle_beta   90.00
_cell.angle_gamma   90.00
#
_symmetry.space_group_name_H-M   'P 1'
#
loop_
_entity.id
_entity.type
_entity.pdbx_description
1 polymer ?
#
loop_
_entity_poly.entity_id
_entity_poly.type
_entity_poly.pdbx_seq_one_letter_code
_entity_poly.pdbx_strand_id
1 'polypeptide(L)' 'MLKTKTRAQGRSIVVTLPAEDGATVFPGKEYLVSYGNDGTIVLIPKIEDPFANVTEGAFYESDVWEDMPAVGKEVLDD' A
#
# COMPACT_ATOMS: atom_id res chain seq x y z
N MET A 1 -22.12 -6.53 8.69
CA MET A 1 -21.10 -7.16 9.56
C MET A 1 -21.27 -8.66 9.55
N LEU A 2 -20.33 -9.37 8.91
CA LEU A 2 -20.35 -10.82 8.79
C LEU A 2 -19.67 -11.46 10.01
N LYS A 3 -20.13 -12.66 10.40
CA LYS A 3 -19.57 -13.43 11.50
C LYS A 3 -18.92 -14.69 10.95
N THR A 4 -17.76 -15.04 11.50
CA THR A 4 -17.05 -16.27 11.19
C THR A 4 -16.46 -16.84 12.47
N LYS A 5 -16.13 -18.14 12.45
CA LYS A 5 -15.54 -18.83 13.59
C LYS A 5 -14.22 -19.45 13.16
N THR A 6 -13.21 -19.32 14.00
CA THR A 6 -11.93 -20.00 13.81
C THR A 6 -12.08 -21.50 13.96
N ARG A 7 -11.25 -22.26 13.23
CA ARG A 7 -11.17 -23.72 13.35
C ARG A 7 -9.72 -24.17 13.32
N ALA A 8 -9.44 -25.29 13.99
CA ALA A 8 -8.17 -25.96 13.87
C ALA A 8 -8.12 -26.75 12.55
N GLN A 9 -7.02 -26.61 11.81
CA GLN A 9 -6.71 -27.39 10.62
C GLN A 9 -5.26 -27.85 10.71
N GLY A 10 -5.06 -29.12 11.04
CA GLY A 10 -3.74 -29.64 11.38
C GLY A 10 -3.16 -28.92 12.61
N ARG A 11 -1.99 -28.30 12.45
CA ARG A 11 -1.31 -27.52 13.51
C ARG A 11 -1.62 -26.02 13.45
N SER A 12 -2.53 -25.61 12.59
CA SER A 12 -2.83 -24.20 12.33
C SER A 12 -4.24 -23.83 12.77
N ILE A 13 -4.44 -22.57 13.15
CA ILE A 13 -5.77 -21.98 13.32
C ILE A 13 -6.11 -21.21 12.05
N VAL A 14 -7.29 -21.49 11.50
CA VAL A 14 -7.76 -20.91 10.24
C VAL A 14 -9.05 -20.14 10.49
N VAL A 15 -9.16 -18.96 9.88
CA VAL A 15 -10.37 -18.16 9.83
C VAL A 15 -10.90 -18.11 8.40
N THR A 16 -12.17 -18.43 8.20
CA THR A 16 -12.81 -18.26 6.90
C THR A 16 -13.17 -16.79 6.75
N LEU A 17 -12.67 -16.12 5.73
CA LEU A 17 -13.09 -14.77 5.35
C LEU A 17 -14.39 -14.89 4.54
N PRO A 18 -15.56 -14.53 5.11
CA PRO A 18 -16.82 -14.61 4.37
C PRO A 18 -16.82 -13.56 3.25
N ALA A 19 -17.28 -13.93 2.06
CA ALA A 19 -17.47 -12.99 0.98
C ALA A 19 -18.62 -12.03 1.34
N GLU A 20 -18.41 -10.74 1.12
CA GLU A 20 -19.44 -9.70 1.16
C GLU A 20 -19.78 -9.32 -0.28
N ASP A 21 -21.01 -8.84 -0.53
CA ASP A 21 -21.43 -8.47 -1.88
C ASP A 21 -20.46 -7.42 -2.48
N GLY A 22 -19.84 -7.77 -3.62
CA GLY A 22 -18.83 -6.95 -4.29
C GLY A 22 -17.39 -7.14 -3.79
N ALA A 23 -17.16 -7.88 -2.70
CA ALA A 23 -15.82 -8.18 -2.19
C ALA A 23 -15.30 -9.50 -2.76
N THR A 24 -14.20 -9.45 -3.50
CA THR A 24 -13.55 -10.65 -4.04
C THR A 24 -12.46 -11.12 -3.07
N VAL A 25 -12.68 -12.26 -2.41
CA VAL A 25 -11.65 -12.94 -1.63
C VAL A 25 -10.89 -13.88 -2.57
N PHE A 26 -9.71 -13.45 -3.02
CA PHE A 26 -8.89 -14.25 -3.92
C PHE A 26 -8.15 -15.36 -3.15
N PRO A 27 -8.24 -16.63 -3.57
CA PRO A 27 -7.41 -17.69 -3.00
C PRO A 27 -5.94 -17.40 -3.29
N GLY A 28 -5.07 -17.66 -2.30
CA GLY A 28 -3.63 -17.48 -2.44
C GLY A 28 -3.11 -16.05 -2.24
N LYS A 29 -3.98 -15.08 -1.90
CA LYS A 29 -3.54 -13.72 -1.57
C LYS A 29 -2.81 -13.69 -0.22
N GLU A 30 -1.62 -13.08 -0.19
CA GLU A 30 -0.85 -12.90 1.03
C GLU A 30 -1.33 -11.67 1.82
N TYR A 31 -1.29 -11.77 3.15
CA TYR A 31 -1.65 -10.69 4.05
C TYR A 31 -0.55 -10.49 5.10
N LEU A 32 -0.26 -9.24 5.42
CA LEU A 32 0.47 -8.87 6.62
C LEU A 32 -0.51 -8.95 7.80
N VAL A 33 -0.07 -9.54 8.91
CA VAL A 33 -0.89 -9.73 10.11
C VAL A 33 -0.37 -8.81 11.20
N SER A 34 -1.25 -7.97 11.75
CA SER A 34 -0.95 -7.12 12.90
C SER A 34 -1.91 -7.40 14.05
N TYR A 35 -1.37 -7.40 15.27
CA TYR A 35 -2.13 -7.64 16.51
C TYR A 35 -2.25 -6.33 17.30
N GLY A 36 -3.48 -5.89 17.53
CA GLY A 36 -3.80 -4.79 18.42
C GLY A 36 -3.78 -5.23 19.89
N ASN A 37 -3.55 -4.27 20.79
CA ASN A 37 -3.53 -4.52 22.24
C ASN A 37 -4.91 -4.94 22.81
N ASP A 38 -5.98 -4.67 22.08
CA ASP A 38 -7.37 -5.01 22.40
C ASP A 38 -7.77 -6.41 21.89
N GLY A 39 -6.83 -7.17 21.31
CA GLY A 39 -7.10 -8.46 20.68
C GLY A 39 -7.64 -8.35 19.25
N THR A 40 -7.69 -7.15 18.67
CA THR A 40 -8.03 -6.96 17.27
C THR A 40 -6.93 -7.54 16.38
N ILE A 41 -7.32 -8.28 15.35
CA ILE A 41 -6.42 -8.79 14.32
C ILE A 41 -6.70 -8.02 13.03
N VAL A 42 -5.68 -7.38 12.48
CA VAL A 42 -5.75 -6.66 11.21
C VAL A 42 -5.03 -7.46 10.14
N LEU A 43 -5.73 -7.71 9.03
CA LEU A 43 -5.18 -8.36 7.84
C LEU A 43 -5.04 -7.32 6.73
N ILE A 44 -3.81 -7.02 6.35
CA ILE A 44 -3.51 -6.02 5.32
C ILE A 44 -3.07 -6.78 4.06
N PRO A 45 -3.79 -6.68 2.94
CA PRO A 45 -3.38 -7.36 1.71
C PRO A 45 -2.00 -6.87 1.30
N LYS A 46 -1.07 -7.81 1.08
CA LYS A 46 0.23 -7.48 0.52
C LYS A 46 0.01 -7.06 -0.94
N ILE A 47 0.41 -5.84 -1.26
CA ILE A 47 0.48 -5.37 -2.65
C ILE A 47 1.83 -5.78 -3.23
N GLU A 48 1.84 -6.04 -4.54
CA GLU A 48 3.11 -6.19 -5.26
C GLU A 48 3.83 -4.84 -5.23
N ASP A 49 5.15 -4.88 -5.08
CA ASP A 49 5.96 -3.67 -5.11
C ASP A 49 5.90 -3.07 -6.52
N PRO A 50 5.29 -1.88 -6.70
CA PRO A 50 5.17 -1.25 -8.00
C PRO A 50 6.54 -0.83 -8.57
N PHE A 51 7.59 -0.82 -7.75
CA PHE A 51 8.94 -0.45 -8.13
C PHE A 51 9.89 -1.64 -8.34
N ALA A 52 9.41 -2.89 -8.13
CA ALA A 52 10.26 -4.08 -8.19
C ALA A 52 10.99 -4.28 -9.54
N ASN A 53 10.41 -3.78 -10.63
CA ASN A 53 10.94 -3.93 -12.00
C ASN A 53 11.36 -2.61 -12.63
N VAL A 54 11.63 -1.59 -11.81
CA VAL A 54 11.92 -0.25 -12.29
C VAL A 54 13.43 -0.01 -12.27
N THR A 55 13.98 0.44 -13.40
CA THR A 55 15.38 0.87 -13.48
C THR A 55 15.57 2.15 -12.70
N GLU A 56 16.66 2.24 -11.92
CA GLU A 56 17.07 3.48 -11.27
C GLU A 56 17.12 4.62 -12.31
N GLY A 57 16.44 5.74 -12.03
CA GLY A 57 16.34 6.86 -12.97
C GLY A 57 15.07 6.90 -13.84
N ALA A 58 14.27 5.84 -13.91
CA ALA A 58 13.18 5.74 -14.90
C ALA A 58 12.00 6.73 -14.71
N PHE A 59 11.87 7.34 -13.52
CA PHE A 59 10.82 8.31 -13.20
C PHE A 59 11.36 9.70 -12.83
N TYR A 60 12.63 9.99 -13.15
CA TYR A 60 13.10 11.36 -13.07
C TYR A 60 12.48 12.15 -14.22
N GLU A 61 11.61 13.11 -13.89
CA GLU A 61 11.22 14.14 -14.84
C GLU A 61 12.45 15.02 -15.13
N SER A 62 12.64 15.40 -16.40
CA SER A 62 13.63 16.40 -16.77
C SER A 62 13.38 17.66 -15.96
N ASP A 63 14.43 18.23 -15.38
CA ASP A 63 14.32 19.47 -14.60
C ASP A 63 13.82 20.59 -15.51
N VAL A 64 12.52 20.90 -15.42
CA VAL A 64 11.84 21.93 -16.25
C VAL A 64 12.44 23.33 -16.01
N TRP A 65 13.23 23.48 -14.95
CA TRP A 65 13.84 24.74 -14.54
C TRP A 65 15.25 24.94 -15.11
N GLU A 66 15.86 23.93 -15.76
CA GLU A 66 17.25 24.01 -16.26
C GLU A 66 17.44 25.14 -17.28
N ASP A 67 16.39 25.42 -18.07
CA ASP A 67 16.38 26.47 -19.11
C ASP A 67 15.66 27.76 -18.69
N MET A 68 15.18 27.88 -17.45
CA MET A 68 14.48 29.09 -17.02
C MET A 68 15.48 30.20 -16.67
N PRO A 69 15.54 31.30 -17.43
CA PRO A 69 16.40 32.42 -17.07
C PRO A 69 15.92 33.00 -15.72
N ALA A 70 16.87 33.34 -14.84
CA ALA A 70 16.56 34.06 -13.61
C ALA A 70 16.12 35.49 -13.94
N VAL A 71 14.83 35.67 -14.28
CA VAL A 71 14.26 36.99 -14.61
C VAL A 71 13.67 37.60 -13.34
N GLY A 72 14.55 38.09 -12.47
CA GLY A 72 14.18 38.91 -11.32
C GLY A 72 15.08 40.15 -11.31
N LYS A 73 14.48 41.33 -11.36
CA LYS A 73 15.20 42.59 -11.11
C LYS A 73 14.83 43.00 -9.69
N GLU A 74 15.77 42.92 -8.76
CA GLU A 74 15.58 43.52 -7.44
C GLU A 74 15.28 45.01 -7.64
N VAL A 75 14.14 45.46 -7.13
CA VAL A 75 13.84 46.88 -7.05
C VAL A 75 14.70 47.40 -5.91
N LEU A 76 15.71 48.21 -6.24
CA LEU A 76 16.38 49.02 -5.23
C LEU A 76 15.38 50.11 -4.83
N ASP A 77 14.92 50.07 -3.57
CA ASP A 77 14.17 51.17 -2.99
C ASP A 77 15.10 52.39 -2.89
N ASP A 78 14.75 53.48 -3.59
CA ASP A 78 15.39 54.81 -3.51
C ASP A 78 14.99 55.54 -2.21
#